data_AF-A0A117NRG1-F1
#
_entry.id   AF-A0A117NRG1-F1
#
_cell.length_a   1.000
_cell.length_b   1.000
_cell.length_c   1.000
_cell.angle_alpha   90.00
_cell.angle_beta   90.00
_cell.angle_gamma   90.00
#
_symmetry.space_group_name_H-M   'P 1'
#
loop_
_entity.id
_entity.type
_entity.pdbx_description
1 polymer ?
#
loop_
_entity_poly.entity_id
_entity_poly.type
_entity_poly.pdbx_seq_one_letter_code
_entity_poly.pdbx_strand_id
1 'polypeptide(L)'
;MQPSDVSDPNHWLQTASPQEKRDRVLKAIGGMPAELREIFEQTPVEGIHPESHVWRDIELDSLPFDRVILVGDAAHAMTPFRGEGGYHTLIDTLLLGNIFSDMNTGAKFKDPAAVREIIACYNQEMLQRGRKAVQDSRNPWKCRVSWAGKPLVVEMVPLSDLEIKLGNGVY
;
A
#
# COMPACT_ATOMS: atom_id res chain seq x y z
N MET A 1 -7.46 -15.37 21.40
CA MET A 1 -8.73 -14.65 21.17
C MET A 1 -9.03 -14.83 19.69
N GLN A 2 -10.14 -15.47 19.32
CA GLN A 2 -10.57 -15.49 17.92
C GLN A 2 -10.75 -14.02 17.49
N PRO A 3 -10.18 -13.56 16.37
CA PRO A 3 -10.44 -12.21 15.88
C PRO A 3 -11.94 -12.08 15.63
N SER A 4 -12.59 -11.12 16.28
CA SER A 4 -13.99 -10.80 15.94
C SER A 4 -14.04 -10.36 14.49
N ASP A 5 -15.05 -10.82 13.74
CA ASP A 5 -15.23 -10.41 12.35
C ASP A 5 -15.56 -8.91 12.31
N VAL A 6 -14.59 -8.12 11.86
CA VAL A 6 -14.73 -6.65 11.76
C VAL A 6 -15.79 -6.26 10.73
N SER A 7 -16.14 -7.17 9.82
CA SER A 7 -17.20 -6.96 8.84
C SER A 7 -18.62 -7.17 9.39
N ASP A 8 -18.78 -7.69 10.61
CA ASP A 8 -20.08 -7.77 11.29
C ASP A 8 -20.64 -6.35 11.51
N PRO A 9 -21.86 -6.04 11.04
CA PRO A 9 -22.50 -4.74 11.28
C PRO A 9 -22.64 -4.36 12.75
N ASN A 10 -22.65 -5.35 13.66
CA ASN A 10 -22.73 -5.12 15.11
C ASN A 10 -21.36 -4.99 15.78
N HIS A 11 -20.26 -5.07 15.01
CA HIS A 11 -18.92 -4.93 15.56
C HIS A 11 -18.74 -3.54 16.18
N TRP A 12 -18.11 -3.46 17.36
CA TRP A 12 -17.97 -2.20 18.10
C TRP A 12 -17.27 -1.08 17.30
N LEU A 13 -16.41 -1.42 16.34
CA LEU A 13 -15.79 -0.45 15.43
C LEU A 13 -16.80 0.27 14.52
N GLN A 14 -17.96 -0.33 14.27
CA GLN A 14 -19.06 0.22 13.46
C GLN A 14 -20.11 0.92 14.33
N THR A 15 -20.31 0.48 15.57
CA THR A 15 -21.39 0.95 16.43
C THR A 15 -20.97 1.94 17.52
N ALA A 16 -19.70 1.97 17.93
CA ALA A 16 -19.22 2.86 18.98
C ALA A 16 -19.12 4.32 18.51
N SER A 17 -19.51 5.24 19.38
CA SER A 17 -19.29 6.68 19.22
C SER A 17 -17.80 7.04 19.24
N PRO A 18 -17.41 8.20 18.67
CA PRO A 18 -16.03 8.70 18.75
C PRO A 18 -15.47 8.76 20.18
N GLN A 19 -16.30 9.13 21.16
CA GLN A 19 -15.92 9.18 22.58
C GLN A 19 -15.62 7.77 23.12
N GLU A 20 -16.48 6.80 22.87
CA GLU A 20 -16.27 5.41 23.30
C GLU A 20 -15.02 4.79 22.66
N LYS A 21 -14.74 5.12 21.39
CA LYS A 21 -13.51 4.74 20.71
C LYS A 21 -12.28 5.33 21.41
N ARG A 22 -12.32 6.63 21.75
CA ARG A 22 -11.25 7.32 22.48
C ARG A 22 -10.98 6.66 23.83
N ASP A 23 -12.02 6.49 24.63
CA ASP A 23 -11.91 5.95 25.99
C ASP A 23 -11.34 4.53 25.99
N ARG A 24 -11.73 3.72 24.99
CA ARG A 24 -11.19 2.38 24.80
C ARG A 24 -9.70 2.42 24.47
N VAL A 25 -9.26 3.32 23.59
CA VAL A 25 -7.84 3.47 23.24
C VAL A 25 -7.04 3.93 24.45
N LEU A 26 -7.48 4.97 25.16
CA LEU A 26 -6.82 5.49 26.36
C LEU A 26 -6.68 4.41 27.46
N LYS A 27 -7.73 3.59 27.65
CA LYS A 27 -7.67 2.43 28.55
C LYS A 27 -6.65 1.38 28.10
N ALA A 28 -6.58 1.09 26.80
CA ALA A 28 -5.67 0.08 26.26
C ALA A 28 -4.19 0.48 26.37
N ILE A 29 -3.89 1.77 26.23
CA ILE A 29 -2.51 2.29 26.30
C ILE A 29 -2.07 2.72 27.70
N GLY A 30 -2.93 2.61 28.73
CA GLY A 30 -2.66 3.16 30.07
C GLY A 30 -1.39 2.64 30.75
N GLY A 31 -0.85 1.49 30.32
CA GLY A 31 0.43 0.95 30.80
C GLY A 31 1.67 1.49 30.09
N MET A 32 1.51 2.34 29.07
CA MET A 32 2.63 2.91 28.30
C MET A 32 3.23 4.15 29.00
N PRO A 33 4.53 4.43 28.80
CA PRO A 33 5.17 5.69 29.22
C PRO A 33 4.38 6.92 28.77
N ALA A 34 4.44 8.01 29.55
CA ALA A 34 3.64 9.21 29.31
C ALA A 34 3.92 9.82 27.92
N GLU A 35 5.17 9.79 27.49
CA GLU A 35 5.65 10.31 26.20
C GLU A 35 5.00 9.57 25.01
N LEU A 36 4.65 8.29 25.18
CA LEU A 36 3.97 7.52 24.13
C LEU A 36 2.44 7.65 24.19
N ARG A 37 1.89 8.11 25.30
CA ARG A 37 0.43 8.34 25.47
C ARG A 37 0.01 9.74 25.01
N GLU A 38 0.91 10.71 25.07
CA GLU A 38 0.65 12.12 24.80
C GLU A 38 -0.19 12.35 23.52
N ILE A 39 0.20 11.71 22.41
CA ILE A 39 -0.48 11.85 21.11
C ILE A 39 -1.95 11.42 21.19
N PHE A 40 -2.25 10.32 21.88
CA PHE A 40 -3.61 9.81 22.03
C PHE A 40 -4.44 10.67 22.98
N GLU A 41 -3.82 11.20 24.03
CA GLU A 41 -4.47 12.07 25.01
C GLU A 41 -4.86 13.42 24.42
N GLN A 42 -3.97 13.99 23.60
CA GLN A 42 -4.18 15.25 22.90
C GLN A 42 -5.10 15.13 21.67
N THR A 43 -5.40 13.91 21.19
CA THR A 43 -6.32 13.73 20.08
C THR A 43 -7.74 14.14 20.49
N PRO A 44 -8.33 15.19 19.89
CA PRO A 44 -9.68 15.64 20.19
C PRO A 44 -10.70 14.64 19.66
N VAL A 45 -11.87 14.56 20.30
CA VAL A 45 -12.93 13.61 19.93
C VAL A 45 -13.47 13.90 18.52
N GLU A 46 -13.47 15.17 18.14
CA GLU A 46 -13.87 15.67 16.83
C GLU A 46 -12.93 15.19 15.70
N GLY A 47 -11.69 14.83 16.03
CA GLY A 47 -10.72 14.25 15.10
C GLY A 47 -10.85 12.74 14.93
N ILE A 48 -11.72 12.07 15.69
CA ILE A 48 -11.92 10.63 15.61
C ILE A 48 -13.02 10.31 14.61
N HIS A 49 -12.65 9.60 13.54
CA HIS A 49 -13.60 9.20 12.52
C HIS A 49 -14.60 8.15 13.05
N PRO A 50 -15.91 8.35 12.81
CA PRO A 50 -16.95 7.38 13.17
C PRO A 50 -16.85 6.11 12.30
N GLU A 51 -16.45 6.27 11.05
CA GLU A 51 -16.17 5.18 10.12
C GLU A 51 -14.83 4.52 10.47
N SER A 52 -14.82 3.20 10.57
CA SER A 52 -13.56 2.43 10.67
C SER A 52 -13.22 1.89 9.29
N HIS A 53 -12.07 2.29 8.75
CA HIS A 53 -11.65 1.81 7.43
C HIS A 53 -11.27 0.32 7.51
N VAL A 54 -11.98 -0.52 6.75
CA VAL A 54 -11.69 -1.95 6.62
C VAL A 54 -10.80 -2.16 5.40
N TRP A 55 -9.51 -2.39 5.65
CA TRP A 55 -8.57 -2.73 4.59
C TRP A 55 -8.83 -4.14 4.07
N ARG A 56 -8.92 -4.27 2.75
CA ARG A 56 -9.00 -5.54 2.04
C ARG A 56 -7.82 -5.62 1.08
N ASP A 57 -7.25 -6.82 0.98
CA ASP A 57 -6.27 -7.13 -0.05
C ASP A 57 -6.90 -7.99 -1.15
N ILE A 58 -6.16 -8.16 -2.24
CA ILE A 58 -6.58 -8.98 -3.37
C ILE A 58 -5.42 -9.86 -3.85
N GLU A 59 -5.74 -11.12 -4.15
CA GLU A 59 -4.87 -12.00 -4.91
C GLU A 59 -5.59 -12.41 -6.19
N LEU A 60 -5.06 -11.95 -7.31
CA LEU A 60 -5.54 -12.35 -8.63
C LEU A 60 -4.73 -13.56 -9.12
N ASP A 61 -5.41 -14.54 -9.71
CA ASP A 61 -4.75 -15.71 -10.33
C ASP A 61 -4.34 -15.45 -11.76
N SER A 62 -5.10 -14.62 -12.48
CA SER A 62 -4.82 -14.27 -13.86
C SER A 62 -5.49 -12.96 -14.23
N LEU A 63 -5.02 -12.36 -15.32
CA LEU A 63 -5.60 -11.18 -15.94
C LEU A 63 -5.70 -11.37 -17.45
N PRO A 64 -6.71 -10.77 -18.09
CA PRO A 64 -6.73 -10.70 -19.54
C PRO A 64 -5.51 -9.92 -20.03
N PHE A 65 -4.92 -10.37 -21.13
CA PHE A 65 -3.70 -9.83 -21.71
C PHE A 65 -3.94 -9.14 -23.06
N ASP A 66 -5.10 -8.50 -23.23
CA ASP A 66 -5.39 -7.67 -24.40
C ASP A 66 -4.94 -6.20 -24.14
N ARG A 67 -5.65 -5.22 -24.71
CA ARG A 67 -5.29 -3.79 -24.67
C ARG A 67 -5.73 -3.08 -23.38
N VAL A 68 -6.08 -3.82 -22.34
CA VAL A 68 -6.50 -3.30 -21.04
C VAL A 68 -5.59 -3.87 -19.98
N ILE A 69 -5.02 -3.01 -19.16
CA ILE A 69 -4.00 -3.35 -18.16
C ILE A 69 -4.46 -2.80 -16.82
N LEU A 70 -4.31 -3.60 -15.76
CA LEU A 70 -4.49 -3.14 -14.38
C LEU A 70 -3.12 -2.81 -13.77
N VAL A 71 -3.08 -1.76 -12.95
CA VAL A 71 -1.87 -1.26 -12.28
C VAL A 71 -2.21 -0.85 -10.86
N GLY A 72 -1.21 -0.87 -9.98
CA GLY A 72 -1.38 -0.42 -8.59
C GLY A 72 -2.45 -1.22 -7.84
N ASP A 73 -3.19 -0.53 -6.97
CA ASP A 73 -4.24 -1.14 -6.15
C ASP A 73 -5.34 -1.83 -6.98
N ALA A 74 -5.53 -1.47 -8.25
CA ALA A 74 -6.47 -2.17 -9.13
C ALA A 74 -6.04 -3.61 -9.44
N ALA A 75 -4.74 -3.91 -9.38
CA ALA A 75 -4.18 -5.23 -9.66
C ALA A 75 -3.68 -5.97 -8.40
N HIS A 76 -3.18 -5.22 -7.42
CA HIS A 76 -2.48 -5.79 -6.27
C HIS A 76 -2.70 -4.98 -4.98
N ALA A 77 -3.94 -4.52 -4.75
CA ALA A 77 -4.34 -3.94 -3.46
C ALA A 77 -3.85 -4.79 -2.29
N MET A 78 -3.16 -4.14 -1.36
CA MET A 78 -2.54 -4.77 -0.20
C MET A 78 -2.87 -4.00 1.07
N THR A 79 -2.77 -4.67 2.21
CA THR A 79 -2.91 -4.00 3.51
C THR A 79 -1.75 -3.01 3.74
N PRO A 80 -1.98 -1.84 4.35
CA PRO A 80 -1.01 -0.75 4.34
C PRO A 80 0.16 -0.94 5.33
N PHE A 81 0.28 -2.10 5.98
CA PHE A 81 1.23 -2.30 7.07
C PHE A 81 2.70 -2.20 6.64
N ARG A 82 3.02 -2.54 5.39
CA ARG A 82 4.37 -2.38 4.80
C ARG A 82 4.57 -1.05 4.08
N GLY A 83 3.48 -0.35 3.74
CA GLY A 83 3.55 0.89 2.94
C GLY A 83 4.07 0.71 1.50
N GLU A 84 4.05 -0.51 0.94
CA GLU A 84 4.70 -0.83 -0.35
C GLU A 84 3.80 -0.66 -1.59
N GLY A 85 2.49 -0.39 -1.43
CA GLY A 85 1.56 -0.29 -2.56
C GLY A 85 1.93 0.79 -3.58
N GLY A 86 2.31 1.99 -3.10
CA GLY A 86 2.79 3.07 -3.97
C GLY A 86 4.09 2.72 -4.68
N TYR A 87 5.01 2.05 -4.01
CA TYR A 87 6.28 1.59 -4.59
C TYR A 87 6.05 0.58 -5.73
N HIS A 88 5.17 -0.39 -5.53
CA HIS A 88 4.82 -1.34 -6.59
C HIS A 88 4.13 -0.68 -7.79
N THR A 89 3.30 0.33 -7.55
CA THR A 89 2.69 1.14 -8.61
C THR A 89 3.76 1.88 -9.43
N LEU A 90 4.82 2.38 -8.79
CA LEU A 90 5.95 3.01 -9.51
C LEU A 90 6.71 2.00 -10.38
N ILE A 91 6.93 0.78 -9.90
CA ILE A 91 7.53 -0.29 -10.72
C ILE A 91 6.66 -0.57 -11.95
N ASP A 92 5.34 -0.72 -11.76
CA ASP A 92 4.39 -0.97 -12.85
C ASP A 92 4.52 0.10 -13.95
N THR A 93 4.54 1.38 -13.55
CA THR A 93 4.61 2.49 -14.51
C THR A 93 5.95 2.57 -15.25
N LEU A 94 7.07 2.26 -14.59
CA LEU A 94 8.39 2.20 -15.24
C LEU A 94 8.47 1.05 -16.27
N LEU A 95 8.00 -0.15 -15.90
CA LEU A 95 7.98 -1.30 -16.80
C LEU A 95 7.07 -1.04 -18.01
N LEU A 96 5.86 -0.53 -17.79
CA LEU A 96 4.93 -0.20 -18.85
C LEU A 96 5.45 0.94 -19.75
N GLY A 97 6.14 1.93 -19.18
CA GLY A 97 6.77 3.00 -19.97
C GLY A 97 7.78 2.45 -20.98
N ASN A 98 8.63 1.51 -20.54
CA ASN A 98 9.57 0.82 -21.44
C ASN A 98 8.84 -0.01 -22.50
N ILE A 99 7.83 -0.79 -22.09
CA ILE A 99 7.01 -1.60 -23.00
C ILE A 99 6.35 -0.72 -24.07
N PHE A 100 5.75 0.41 -23.69
CA PHE A 100 5.08 1.30 -24.62
C PHE A 100 6.07 1.96 -25.59
N SER A 101 7.27 2.33 -25.12
CA SER A 101 8.34 2.83 -25.98
C SER A 101 8.78 1.80 -27.02
N ASP A 102 9.01 0.56 -26.59
CA ASP A 102 9.42 -0.54 -27.46
C ASP A 102 8.33 -0.94 -28.47
N MET A 103 7.07 -0.90 -28.05
CA MET A 103 5.92 -1.21 -28.90
C MET A 103 5.63 -0.10 -29.92
N ASN A 104 5.95 1.16 -29.59
CA ASN A 104 5.87 2.27 -30.53
C ASN A 104 6.93 2.15 -31.63
N THR A 105 8.11 1.62 -31.31
CA THR A 105 9.18 1.37 -32.29
C THR A 105 8.71 0.39 -33.36
N GLY A 106 8.66 0.84 -34.62
CA GLY A 106 8.18 0.04 -35.74
C GLY A 106 6.66 -0.23 -35.72
N ALA A 107 5.89 0.50 -34.90
CA ALA A 107 4.44 0.38 -34.78
C ALA A 107 3.92 -1.04 -34.40
N LYS A 108 4.69 -1.78 -33.60
CA LYS A 108 4.32 -3.13 -33.11
C LYS A 108 2.99 -3.14 -32.35
N PHE A 109 2.58 -2.03 -31.75
CA PHE A 109 1.25 -1.88 -31.12
C PHE A 109 0.06 -2.14 -32.06
N LYS A 110 0.27 -2.10 -33.38
CA LYS A 110 -0.73 -2.46 -34.38
C LYS A 110 -0.92 -3.96 -34.52
N ASP A 111 0.09 -4.76 -34.19
CA ASP A 111 0.01 -6.22 -34.20
C ASP A 111 -0.64 -6.71 -32.89
N PRO A 112 -1.87 -7.26 -32.94
CA PRO A 112 -2.53 -7.79 -31.75
C PRO A 112 -1.77 -8.95 -31.10
N ALA A 113 -1.02 -9.75 -31.86
CA ALA A 113 -0.25 -10.86 -31.31
C ALA A 113 0.92 -10.34 -30.46
N ALA A 114 1.69 -9.37 -30.98
CA ALA A 114 2.76 -8.71 -30.24
C ALA A 114 2.25 -8.01 -28.97
N VAL A 115 1.08 -7.35 -29.03
CA VAL A 115 0.46 -6.74 -27.84
C VAL A 115 0.13 -7.81 -26.80
N ARG A 116 -0.50 -8.91 -27.20
CA ARG A 116 -0.87 -9.98 -26.26
C ARG A 116 0.34 -10.61 -25.59
N GLU A 117 1.38 -10.88 -26.36
CA GLU A 117 2.61 -11.48 -25.85
C GLU A 117 3.26 -10.59 -24.79
N ILE A 118 3.46 -9.30 -25.09
CA ILE A 118 4.16 -8.41 -24.16
C ILE A 118 3.34 -8.09 -22.90
N ILE A 119 2.00 -7.97 -23.03
CA ILE A 119 1.13 -7.77 -21.88
C ILE A 119 1.02 -9.04 -21.03
N ALA A 120 1.05 -10.23 -21.63
CA ALA A 120 1.10 -11.48 -20.88
C ALA A 120 2.37 -11.56 -20.03
N CYS A 121 3.53 -11.19 -20.59
CA CYS A 121 4.80 -11.14 -19.84
C CYS A 121 4.73 -10.13 -18.68
N TYR A 122 4.22 -8.92 -18.92
CA TYR A 122 4.03 -7.92 -17.87
C TYR A 122 3.09 -8.42 -16.77
N ASN A 123 1.92 -8.95 -17.14
CA ASN A 123 0.93 -9.45 -16.18
C ASN A 123 1.51 -10.57 -15.32
N GLN A 124 2.29 -11.48 -15.91
CA GLN A 124 2.91 -12.58 -15.16
C GLN A 124 3.91 -12.06 -14.11
N GLU A 125 4.79 -11.13 -14.48
CA GLU A 125 5.74 -10.50 -13.54
C GLU A 125 4.99 -9.77 -12.43
N MET A 126 4.06 -8.89 -12.82
CA MET A 126 3.32 -8.04 -11.90
C MET A 126 2.49 -8.87 -10.92
N LEU A 127 1.80 -9.93 -11.38
CA LEU A 127 1.03 -10.82 -10.51
C LEU A 127 1.93 -11.58 -9.53
N GLN A 128 3.09 -12.06 -9.98
CA GLN A 128 4.04 -12.78 -9.11
C GLN A 128 4.57 -11.85 -8.00
N ARG A 129 5.02 -10.65 -8.37
CA ARG A 129 5.53 -9.65 -7.43
C ARG A 129 4.42 -9.14 -6.50
N GLY A 130 3.28 -8.75 -7.05
CA GLY A 130 2.13 -8.21 -6.32
C GLY A 130 1.58 -9.21 -5.31
N ARG A 131 1.42 -10.49 -5.70
CA ARG A 131 1.01 -11.57 -4.79
C ARG A 131 1.95 -11.70 -3.60
N LYS A 132 3.25 -11.68 -3.85
CA LYS A 132 4.25 -11.73 -2.77
C LYS A 132 4.10 -10.54 -1.82
N ALA A 133 3.92 -9.32 -2.35
CA ALA A 133 3.73 -8.11 -1.55
C ALA A 133 2.45 -8.15 -0.71
N VAL A 134 1.34 -8.61 -1.28
CA VAL A 134 0.06 -8.82 -0.58
C VAL A 134 0.23 -9.79 0.58
N GLN A 135 0.81 -10.97 0.32
CA GLN A 135 1.04 -12.00 1.33
C GLN A 135 1.97 -11.53 2.45
N ASP A 136 3.03 -10.79 2.12
CA ASP A 136 3.94 -10.24 3.11
C ASP A 136 3.31 -9.09 3.91
N SER A 137 2.37 -8.34 3.33
CA SER A 137 1.63 -7.27 4.00
C SER A 137 0.62 -7.77 5.04
N ARG A 138 0.03 -8.96 4.84
CA ARG A 138 -0.87 -9.61 5.81
C ARG A 138 -0.25 -9.88 7.17
N ASN A 139 1.08 -9.95 7.24
CA ASN A 139 1.78 -10.19 8.50
C ASN A 139 2.47 -8.90 8.98
N PRO A 140 1.89 -8.16 9.95
CA PRO A 140 2.49 -6.93 10.46
C PRO A 140 3.87 -7.16 11.09
N TRP A 141 4.20 -8.38 11.55
CA TRP A 141 5.52 -8.71 12.09
C TRP A 141 6.61 -8.85 11.02
N LYS A 142 6.22 -9.16 9.77
CA LYS A 142 7.14 -9.18 8.62
C LYS A 142 7.49 -7.78 8.10
N CYS A 143 6.81 -6.73 8.57
CA CYS A 143 7.13 -5.33 8.23
C CYS A 143 8.51 -4.89 8.74
N ARG A 144 9.17 -5.70 9.59
CA ARG A 144 10.55 -5.45 10.04
C ARG A 144 11.62 -5.95 9.06
N VAL A 145 11.23 -6.48 7.90
CA VAL A 145 12.13 -7.11 6.94
C VAL A 145 11.93 -6.47 5.56
N SER A 146 13.02 -5.94 4.99
CA SER A 146 13.09 -5.36 3.65
C SER A 146 12.67 -6.37 2.57
N TRP A 147 12.38 -5.89 1.36
CA TRP A 147 12.11 -6.73 0.19
C TRP A 147 13.25 -7.72 -0.13
N ALA A 148 14.49 -7.44 0.32
CA ALA A 148 15.65 -8.31 0.19
C ALA A 148 15.75 -9.39 1.29
N GLY A 149 14.75 -9.52 2.16
CA GLY A 149 14.75 -10.47 3.29
C GLY A 149 15.71 -10.11 4.42
N LYS A 150 16.31 -8.92 4.38
CA LYS A 150 17.15 -8.38 5.46
C LYS A 150 16.31 -7.53 6.43
N PRO A 151 16.58 -7.55 7.74
CA PRO A 151 15.92 -6.62 8.67
C PRO A 151 16.03 -5.19 8.16
N LEU A 152 14.94 -4.41 8.24
CA LEU A 152 14.99 -2.97 8.01
C LEU A 152 15.77 -2.34 9.16
N VAL A 153 17.09 -2.26 8.99
CA VAL A 153 17.93 -1.37 9.79
C VAL A 153 17.78 0.00 9.13
N VAL A 154 16.95 0.86 9.72
CA VAL A 154 16.88 2.26 9.31
C VAL A 154 18.12 2.93 9.88
N GLU A 155 19.21 2.92 9.12
CA GLU A 155 20.33 3.82 9.39
C GLU A 155 19.85 5.22 9.01
N MET A 156 19.59 6.06 10.02
CA MET A 156 19.27 7.46 9.77
C MET A 156 20.53 8.14 9.25
N VAL A 157 20.63 8.26 7.94
CA VAL A 157 21.69 9.05 7.30
C VAL A 157 21.29 10.52 7.44
N PRO A 158 22.14 11.37 8.03
CA PRO A 158 21.88 12.80 8.03
C PRO A 158 21.74 13.28 6.58
N LEU A 159 20.64 13.98 6.30
CA LEU A 159 20.50 14.69 5.03
C LEU A 159 21.69 15.64 4.91
N SER A 160 22.40 15.57 3.78
CA SER A 160 23.45 16.54 3.48
C SER A 160 22.88 17.96 3.56
N ASP A 161 23.69 18.94 3.98
CA ASP A 161 23.34 20.37 4.02
C ASP A 161 23.11 21.00 2.62
N LEU A 162 22.76 20.19 1.62
CA LEU A 162 22.37 20.65 0.30
C LEU A 162 21.11 21.51 0.44
N GLU A 163 21.27 22.78 0.05
CA GLU A 163 20.17 23.73 -0.07
C GLU A 163 19.07 23.14 -0.97
N ILE A 164 17.89 22.88 -0.40
CA ILE A 164 16.72 22.43 -1.15
C ILE A 164 16.22 23.60 -1.99
N LYS A 165 16.61 23.63 -3.28
CA LYS A 165 16.07 24.60 -4.24
C LYS A 165 14.66 24.15 -4.65
N LEU A 166 13.66 24.67 -3.96
CA LEU A 166 12.28 24.60 -4.44
C LEU A 166 12.21 25.38 -5.76
N GLY A 167 11.79 24.71 -6.84
CA GLY A 167 11.67 25.34 -8.14
C GLY A 167 10.76 26.56 -8.04
N ASN A 168 11.25 27.73 -8.45
CA ASN A 168 10.43 28.93 -8.54
C ASN A 168 9.38 28.69 -9.62
N GLY A 169 8.18 28.26 -9.20
CA GLY A 169 7.02 28.14 -10.05
C GLY A 169 6.66 29.52 -10.60
N VAL A 170 7.07 29.79 -11.83
CA VAL A 170 6.38 30.76 -12.67
C VAL A 170 5.28 29.95 -13.37
N TYR A 171 4.07 30.03 -12.82
CA TYR A 171 2.85 29.67 -13.53
C TYR A 171 2.39 30.86 -14.37
#